data_AF-A0A3A1XZX4-F1
#
_entry.id   AF-A0A3A1XZX4-F1
#
_cell.length_a   1.000
_cell.length_b   1.000
_cell.length_c   1.000
_cell.angle_alpha   90.00
_cell.angle_beta   90.00
_cell.angle_gamma   90.00
#
_symmetry.space_group_name_H-M   'P 1'
#
loop_
_entity.id
_entity.type
_entity.pdbx_description
1 polymer ?
#
loop_
_entity_poly.entity_id
_entity_poly.type
_entity_poly.pdbx_seq_one_letter_code
_entity_poly.pdbx_strand_id
1 'polypeptide(L)'
;MEKQVATLGKTMVKNIVKGIGIGCTIFTVMSFISSLLAHSEVGNRIASYAVASFVIGIGYGVFAIFWSNERMSNFAKFVFALVPPIAIQFIVSVIVGWISFKDEPAVICGWIAFTVILPIPIAAIIYYFEKKKAKEMNARLKALRKESK
;
A
#
# COMPACT_ATOMS: atom_id res chain seq x y z
N MET A 1 -4.88 29.88 -14.05
CA MET A 1 -5.24 29.55 -12.65
C MET A 1 -5.67 28.10 -12.48
N GLU A 2 -6.54 27.54 -13.32
CA GLU A 2 -7.00 26.12 -13.20
C GLU A 2 -5.87 25.08 -13.17
N LYS A 3 -4.85 25.22 -14.03
CA LYS A 3 -3.68 24.31 -14.03
C LYS A 3 -2.88 24.36 -12.72
N GLN A 4 -2.81 25.52 -12.06
CA GLN A 4 -2.13 25.68 -10.77
C GLN A 4 -2.94 25.03 -9.65
N VAL A 5 -4.24 25.27 -9.59
CA VAL A 5 -5.16 24.68 -8.59
C VAL A 5 -5.20 23.14 -8.71
N ALA A 6 -5.27 22.60 -9.93
CA ALA A 6 -5.21 21.16 -10.16
C ALA A 6 -3.86 20.53 -9.74
N THR A 7 -2.77 21.29 -9.82
CA THR A 7 -1.44 20.82 -9.41
C THR A 7 -1.27 20.86 -7.88
N LEU A 8 -1.86 21.87 -7.25
CA LEU A 8 -1.88 22.04 -5.79
C LEU A 8 -2.74 20.97 -5.12
N GLY A 9 -3.94 20.71 -5.64
CA GLY A 9 -4.81 19.62 -5.18
C GLY A 9 -4.17 18.24 -5.30
N LYS A 10 -3.49 17.94 -6.43
CA LYS A 10 -2.75 16.67 -6.60
C LYS A 10 -1.61 16.51 -5.60
N THR A 11 -0.91 17.60 -5.28
CA THR A 11 0.18 17.60 -4.28
C THR A 11 -0.37 17.39 -2.88
N MET A 12 -1.50 18.01 -2.56
CA MET A 12 -2.20 17.85 -1.29
C MET A 12 -2.65 16.40 -1.08
N VAL A 13 -3.30 15.78 -2.08
CA VAL A 13 -3.70 14.36 -2.03
C VAL A 13 -2.49 13.46 -1.78
N LYS A 14 -1.37 13.69 -2.47
CA LYS A 14 -0.14 12.93 -2.24
C LYS A 14 0.37 13.06 -0.81
N ASN A 15 0.35 14.26 -0.25
CA ASN A 15 0.79 14.52 1.13
C ASN A 15 -0.15 13.89 2.16
N ILE A 16 -1.47 13.94 1.92
CA ILE A 16 -2.48 13.29 2.77
C ILE A 16 -2.26 11.77 2.77
N VAL A 17 -2.14 11.14 1.60
CA VAL A 17 -1.93 9.68 1.50
C VAL A 17 -0.64 9.27 2.22
N LYS A 18 0.44 10.05 2.06
CA LYS A 18 1.68 9.81 2.81
C LYS A 18 1.51 10.00 4.31
N GLY A 19 0.82 11.05 4.73
CA GLY A 19 0.53 11.34 6.13
C GLY A 19 -0.29 10.24 6.80
N ILE A 20 -1.32 9.74 6.11
CA ILE A 20 -2.12 8.57 6.54
C ILE A 20 -1.22 7.35 6.69
N GLY A 21 -0.37 7.05 5.69
CA GLY A 21 0.55 5.91 5.76
C GLY A 21 1.50 5.98 6.96
N ILE A 22 2.07 7.16 7.23
CA ILE A 22 2.94 7.39 8.39
C ILE A 22 2.14 7.25 9.69
N GLY A 23 0.97 7.89 9.77
CA GLY A 23 0.08 7.83 10.95
C GLY A 23 -0.36 6.41 11.28
N CYS A 24 -0.80 5.64 10.28
CA CYS A 24 -1.13 4.22 10.42
C CYS A 24 0.07 3.39 10.89
N THR A 25 1.27 3.68 10.39
CA THR A 25 2.49 3.00 10.83
C THR A 25 2.76 3.27 12.32
N ILE A 26 2.74 4.54 12.73
CA ILE A 26 2.94 4.93 14.14
C ILE A 26 1.86 4.31 15.03
N PHE A 27 0.59 4.41 14.64
CA PHE A 27 -0.53 3.82 15.36
C PHE A 27 -0.37 2.30 15.55
N THR A 28 0.05 1.60 14.50
CA THR A 28 0.26 0.14 14.54
C THR A 28 1.40 -0.22 15.50
N VAL A 29 2.51 0.52 15.46
CA VAL A 29 3.65 0.33 16.39
C VAL A 29 3.21 0.58 17.83
N MET A 30 2.52 1.68 18.10
CA MET A 30 2.05 2.03 19.44
C MET A 30 1.06 0.98 19.96
N SER A 31 0.10 0.59 19.13
CA SER A 31 -0.88 -0.45 19.48
C SER A 31 -0.19 -1.77 19.82
N PHE A 32 0.83 -2.17 19.07
CA PHE A 32 1.62 -3.36 19.34
C PHE A 32 2.34 -3.28 20.71
N ILE A 33 3.04 -2.17 20.98
CA ILE A 33 3.78 -2.00 22.24
C ILE A 33 2.83 -1.97 23.44
N SER A 34 1.80 -1.11 23.39
CA SER A 34 0.81 -0.99 24.47
C SER A 34 0.10 -2.32 24.73
N SER A 35 -0.17 -3.08 23.68
CA SER A 35 -0.78 -4.39 23.75
C SER A 35 0.11 -5.43 24.45
N LEU A 36 1.42 -5.44 24.19
CA LEU A 36 2.35 -6.34 24.87
C LEU A 36 2.48 -6.02 26.36
N LEU A 37 2.44 -4.74 26.72
CA LEU A 37 2.49 -4.27 28.11
C LEU A 37 1.22 -4.59 28.90
N ALA A 38 0.07 -4.75 28.23
CA ALA A 38 -1.21 -4.99 28.88
C ALA A 38 -1.35 -6.43 29.45
N HIS A 39 -0.51 -7.38 29.02
CA HIS A 39 -0.53 -8.79 29.44
C HIS A 39 -1.92 -9.45 29.50
N SER A 40 -2.83 -9.03 28.60
CA SER A 40 -4.21 -9.50 28.53
C SER A 40 -4.49 -10.26 27.24
N GLU A 41 -5.53 -11.09 27.24
CA GLU A 41 -5.97 -11.82 26.05
C GLU A 41 -6.37 -10.87 24.91
N VAL A 42 -7.08 -9.79 25.24
CA VAL A 42 -7.43 -8.72 24.29
C VAL A 42 -6.18 -8.04 23.75
N GLY A 43 -5.19 -7.79 24.62
CA GLY A 43 -3.84 -7.38 24.22
C GLY A 43 -3.28 -8.34 23.18
N ASN A 44 -3.03 -9.60 23.53
CA ASN A 44 -2.45 -10.57 22.60
C ASN A 44 -3.14 -10.62 21.22
N ARG A 45 -4.46 -10.43 21.18
CA ARG A 45 -5.20 -10.28 19.92
C ARG A 45 -4.86 -9.01 19.15
N ILE A 46 -4.81 -7.84 19.79
CA ILE A 46 -4.36 -6.57 19.19
C ILE A 46 -2.91 -6.68 18.69
N ALA A 47 -2.02 -7.29 19.47
CA ALA A 47 -0.64 -7.53 19.03
C ALA A 47 -0.60 -8.39 17.76
N SER A 48 -1.42 -9.45 17.68
CA SER A 48 -1.52 -10.28 16.48
C SER A 48 -1.99 -9.48 15.25
N TYR A 49 -2.94 -8.54 15.43
CA TYR A 49 -3.43 -7.67 14.37
C TYR A 49 -2.39 -6.67 13.90
N ALA A 50 -1.58 -6.15 14.82
CA ALA A 50 -0.48 -5.26 14.48
C ALA A 50 0.62 -6.00 13.69
N VAL A 51 1.00 -7.21 14.11
CA VAL A 51 1.94 -8.06 13.38
C VAL A 51 1.42 -8.39 11.97
N ALA A 52 0.14 -8.79 11.87
CA ALA A 52 -0.50 -9.02 10.57
C ALA A 52 -0.42 -7.79 9.66
N SER A 53 -0.72 -6.60 10.20
CA SER A 53 -0.66 -5.35 9.45
C SER A 53 0.77 -5.04 8.95
N PHE A 54 1.80 -5.30 9.76
CA PHE A 54 3.19 -5.17 9.33
C PHE A 54 3.57 -6.16 8.23
N VAL A 55 3.21 -7.44 8.39
CA VAL A 55 3.49 -8.48 7.39
C VAL A 55 2.86 -8.10 6.04
N ILE A 56 1.61 -7.64 6.06
CA ILE A 56 0.90 -7.18 4.86
C ILE A 56 1.62 -5.96 4.25
N GLY A 57 1.89 -4.93 5.05
CA GLY A 57 2.54 -3.71 4.57
C GLY A 57 3.93 -3.96 3.96
N ILE A 58 4.75 -4.79 4.62
CA ILE A 58 6.06 -5.23 4.12
C ILE A 58 5.89 -6.04 2.84
N GLY A 59 4.93 -6.97 2.78
CA GLY A 59 4.62 -7.74 1.58
C GLY A 59 4.36 -6.83 0.38
N TYR A 60 3.44 -5.87 0.50
CA TYR A 60 3.20 -4.90 -0.56
C TYR A 60 4.45 -4.09 -0.93
N GLY A 61 5.25 -3.67 0.06
CA GLY A 61 6.49 -2.92 -0.16
C GLY A 61 7.55 -3.71 -0.92
N VAL A 62 7.76 -4.98 -0.56
CA VAL A 62 8.74 -5.87 -1.21
C VAL A 62 8.36 -6.13 -2.66
N PHE A 63 7.11 -6.52 -2.92
CA PHE A 63 6.64 -6.81 -4.27
C PHE A 63 6.51 -5.55 -5.15
N ALA A 64 6.47 -4.35 -4.55
CA ALA A 64 6.52 -3.11 -5.32
C ALA A 64 7.84 -2.94 -6.12
N ILE A 65 8.91 -3.67 -5.82
CA ILE A 65 10.17 -3.64 -6.59
C ILE A 65 9.95 -3.98 -8.08
N PHE A 66 8.95 -4.81 -8.39
CA PHE A 66 8.64 -5.21 -9.77
C PHE A 66 8.19 -4.02 -10.63
N TRP A 67 7.67 -2.93 -10.03
CA TRP A 67 7.34 -1.71 -10.77
C TRP A 67 8.55 -1.08 -11.47
N SER A 68 9.73 -1.21 -10.85
CA SER A 68 10.99 -0.65 -11.34
C SER A 68 11.67 -1.52 -12.41
N ASN A 69 11.19 -2.73 -12.68
CA ASN A 69 11.83 -3.64 -13.63
C ASN A 69 11.59 -3.22 -15.09
N GLU A 70 12.55 -2.58 -15.75
CA GLU A 70 12.39 -2.10 -17.13
C GLU A 70 12.18 -3.21 -18.17
N ARG A 71 12.56 -4.46 -17.88
CA ARG A 71 12.43 -5.60 -18.81
C ARG A 71 11.02 -6.18 -18.89
N MET A 72 10.16 -5.87 -17.92
CA MET A 72 8.82 -6.45 -17.82
C MET A 72 7.76 -5.57 -18.49
N SER A 73 6.77 -6.20 -19.14
CA SER A 73 5.59 -5.49 -19.64
C SER A 73 4.78 -4.86 -18.50
N ASN A 74 4.02 -3.80 -18.78
CA ASN A 74 3.21 -3.12 -17.75
C ASN A 74 2.21 -4.07 -17.08
N PHE A 75 1.66 -5.04 -17.83
CA PHE A 75 0.76 -6.05 -17.28
C PHE A 75 1.50 -7.02 -16.35
N ALA A 76 2.67 -7.51 -16.76
CA ALA A 76 3.49 -8.37 -15.91
C ALA A 76 3.89 -7.67 -14.60
N LYS A 77 4.30 -6.39 -14.68
CA LYS A 77 4.58 -5.58 -13.47
C LYS A 77 3.39 -5.52 -12.53
N PHE A 78 2.21 -5.24 -13.08
CA PHE A 78 0.98 -5.18 -12.28
C PHE A 78 0.69 -6.52 -11.60
N VAL A 79 0.75 -7.64 -12.34
CA VAL A 79 0.49 -8.98 -11.79
C VAL A 79 1.49 -9.32 -10.68
N PHE A 80 2.79 -9.20 -10.92
CA PHE A 80 3.81 -9.58 -9.94
C PHE A 80 3.91 -8.61 -8.75
N ALA A 81 3.54 -7.35 -8.93
CA ALA A 81 3.54 -6.38 -7.84
C ALA A 81 2.27 -6.43 -6.97
N LEU A 82 1.16 -6.97 -7.48
CA LEU A 82 -0.14 -6.89 -6.81
C LEU A 82 -0.69 -8.26 -6.37
N VAL A 83 -0.54 -9.31 -7.18
CA VAL A 83 -1.14 -10.63 -6.90
C VAL A 83 -0.50 -11.30 -5.68
N PRO A 84 0.84 -11.43 -5.58
CA PRO A 84 1.46 -12.03 -4.39
C PRO A 84 1.09 -11.35 -3.06
N PRO A 85 1.16 -10.00 -2.92
CA PRO A 85 0.79 -9.36 -1.66
C PRO A 85 -0.72 -9.44 -1.35
N ILE A 86 -1.61 -9.50 -2.34
CA ILE A 86 -3.04 -9.80 -2.12
C ILE A 86 -3.21 -11.22 -1.55
N ALA A 87 -2.49 -12.21 -2.09
CA ALA A 87 -2.53 -13.57 -1.57
C ALA A 87 -2.02 -13.63 -0.12
N ILE A 88 -0.90 -12.95 0.18
CA ILE A 88 -0.37 -12.82 1.55
C ILE A 88 -1.42 -12.17 2.47
N GLN A 89 -2.04 -11.07 2.03
CA GLN A 89 -3.08 -10.38 2.79
C GLN A 89 -4.27 -11.29 3.09
N PHE A 90 -4.74 -12.06 2.11
CA PHE A 90 -5.85 -12.98 2.31
C PHE A 90 -5.50 -14.07 3.34
N ILE A 91 -4.35 -14.73 3.19
CA ILE A 91 -3.88 -15.77 4.10
C ILE A 91 -3.75 -15.21 5.52
N VAL A 92 -3.10 -14.06 5.68
CA VAL A 92 -2.93 -13.40 6.98
C VAL A 92 -4.28 -13.05 7.60
N SER A 93 -5.22 -12.51 6.81
CA SER A 93 -6.55 -12.12 7.27
C SER A 93 -7.37 -13.31 7.80
N VAL A 94 -7.21 -14.48 7.18
CA VAL A 94 -7.80 -15.73 7.69
C VAL A 94 -7.14 -16.17 8.99
N ILE A 95 -5.79 -16.15 9.06
CA ILE A 95 -5.04 -16.60 10.24
C ILE A 95 -5.37 -15.78 11.48
N VAL A 96 -5.47 -14.46 11.35
CA VAL A 96 -5.83 -13.59 12.50
C VAL A 96 -7.34 -13.50 12.74
N GLY A 97 -8.15 -14.15 11.90
CA GLY A 97 -9.60 -14.18 12.06
C GLY A 97 -10.31 -12.87 11.70
N TRP A 98 -9.73 -12.04 10.84
CA TRP A 98 -10.46 -10.95 10.19
C TRP A 98 -11.47 -11.49 9.18
N ILE A 99 -11.13 -12.61 8.53
CA ILE A 99 -12.05 -13.37 7.68
C ILE A 99 -12.37 -14.67 8.41
N SER A 100 -13.62 -14.83 8.83
CA SER A 100 -14.12 -16.04 9.47
C SER A 100 -14.97 -16.83 8.49
N PHE A 101 -14.55 -18.07 8.18
CA PHE A 101 -15.33 -18.99 7.34
C PHE A 101 -16.57 -19.56 8.04
N LYS A 102 -16.82 -19.14 9.29
CA LYS A 102 -18.06 -19.46 10.01
C LYS A 102 -19.16 -18.42 9.75
N ASP A 103 -18.80 -17.30 9.14
CA ASP A 103 -19.74 -16.22 8.83
C ASP A 103 -20.60 -16.59 7.61
N GLU A 104 -21.65 -15.82 7.37
CA GLU A 104 -22.50 -16.04 6.21
C GLU A 104 -21.72 -15.90 4.88
N PRO A 105 -22.04 -16.71 3.84
CA PRO A 105 -21.34 -16.67 2.57
C PRO A 105 -21.23 -15.26 1.94
N ALA A 106 -22.27 -14.43 2.12
CA ALA A 106 -22.27 -13.05 1.64
C ALA A 106 -21.19 -12.18 2.31
N VAL A 107 -20.97 -12.37 3.62
CA VAL A 107 -19.94 -11.64 4.39
C VAL A 107 -18.54 -12.06 3.94
N ILE A 108 -18.34 -13.37 3.75
CA ILE A 108 -17.06 -13.92 3.26
C ILE A 108 -16.76 -13.37 1.86
N CYS A 109 -17.72 -13.41 0.95
CA CYS A 109 -17.58 -12.85 -0.40
C CYS A 109 -17.31 -11.34 -0.36
N GLY A 110 -17.93 -10.60 0.55
CA GLY A 110 -17.67 -9.19 0.77
C GLY A 110 -16.23 -8.91 1.18
N TRP A 111 -15.68 -9.69 2.12
CA TRP A 111 -14.28 -9.57 2.55
C TRP A 111 -13.29 -9.95 1.45
N ILE A 112 -13.57 -10.98 0.67
CA ILE A 112 -12.74 -11.37 -0.49
C ILE A 112 -12.75 -10.26 -1.54
N ALA A 113 -13.94 -9.72 -1.86
CA ALA A 113 -14.05 -8.60 -2.79
C ALA A 113 -13.28 -7.38 -2.27
N PHE A 114 -13.39 -7.07 -0.97
CA PHE A 114 -12.66 -5.96 -0.36
C PHE A 114 -11.13 -6.14 -0.43
N THR A 115 -10.62 -7.34 -0.12
CA THR A 115 -9.19 -7.65 -0.17
C THR A 115 -8.60 -7.57 -1.58
N VAL A 116 -9.37 -7.91 -2.62
CA VAL A 116 -8.91 -7.85 -4.01
C VAL A 116 -9.10 -6.45 -4.61
N ILE A 117 -10.23 -5.81 -4.35
CA ILE A 117 -10.61 -4.56 -5.01
C ILE A 117 -9.88 -3.37 -4.41
N LEU A 118 -9.76 -3.28 -3.08
CA LEU A 118 -9.19 -2.10 -2.42
C LEU A 118 -7.71 -1.80 -2.79
N PRO A 119 -6.83 -2.79 -2.97
CA PRO A 119 -5.44 -2.53 -3.35
C PRO A 119 -5.28 -1.97 -4.77
N ILE A 120 -6.20 -2.26 -5.69
CA ILE A 120 -6.13 -1.83 -7.10
C ILE A 120 -6.14 -0.29 -7.24
N PRO A 121 -7.11 0.47 -6.69
CA PRO A 121 -7.10 1.93 -6.79
C PRO A 121 -5.91 2.54 -6.05
N ILE A 122 -5.49 1.98 -4.91
CA ILE A 122 -4.31 2.46 -4.17
C ILE A 122 -3.05 2.32 -5.05
N ALA A 123 -2.85 1.15 -5.66
CA ALA A 123 -1.73 0.92 -6.57
C ALA A 123 -1.79 1.81 -7.81
N ALA A 124 -2.98 2.04 -8.37
CA ALA A 124 -3.16 2.95 -9.50
C ALA A 124 -2.78 4.40 -9.14
N ILE A 125 -3.16 4.87 -7.96
CA ILE A 125 -2.80 6.19 -7.44
C ILE A 125 -1.28 6.30 -7.28
N ILE A 126 -0.63 5.32 -6.63
CA ILE A 126 0.82 5.32 -6.43
C ILE A 126 1.55 5.28 -7.77
N TYR A 127 1.15 4.40 -8.68
CA TYR A 127 1.72 4.30 -10.03
C TYR A 127 1.62 5.63 -10.79
N TYR A 128 0.47 6.30 -10.74
CA TYR A 128 0.28 7.60 -11.39
C TYR A 128 1.26 8.65 -10.85
N PHE A 129 1.43 8.73 -9.53
CA PHE A 129 2.34 9.70 -8.91
C PHE A 129 3.82 9.41 -9.18
N GLU A 130 4.23 8.14 -9.12
CA GLU A 130 5.62 7.75 -9.38
C GLU A 130 5.99 7.92 -10.86
N LYS A 131 5.07 7.57 -11.79
CA LYS A 131 5.27 7.81 -13.23
C LYS A 131 5.47 9.29 -13.54
N LYS A 132 4.72 10.18 -12.86
CA LYS A 132 4.88 11.63 -13.03
C LYS A 132 6.27 12.09 -12.54
N LYS A 133 6.68 11.64 -11.35
CA LYS A 133 7.97 11.96 -10.75
C LYS A 133 9.15 11.50 -11.63
N ALA A 134 9.07 10.29 -12.18
CA ALA A 134 10.08 9.77 -13.10
C ALA A 134 10.20 10.61 -14.38
N LYS A 135 9.08 11.06 -14.96
CA LYS A 135 9.08 11.95 -16.13
C LYS A 135 9.71 13.32 -15.82
N GLU A 136 9.36 13.92 -14.68
CA GLU A 136 9.92 15.20 -14.25
C GLU A 136 11.44 15.10 -14.04
N MET A 137 11.92 14.02 -13.42
CA MET A 137 13.33 13.77 -13.20
C MET A 137 14.10 13.56 -14.52
N ASN A 138 13.56 12.77 -15.45
CA ASN A 138 14.17 12.56 -16.76
C ASN A 138 14.21 13.85 -17.60
N ALA A 139 13.17 14.69 -17.50
CA ALA A 139 13.16 16.00 -18.15
C ALA A 139 14.25 16.92 -17.58
N ARG A 140 14.41 16.94 -16.26
CA ARG A 140 15.46 17.71 -15.58
C ARG A 140 16.86 17.24 -15.97
N LEU A 141 17.10 15.93 -16.03
CA LEU A 141 18.37 15.37 -16.48
C LEU A 141 18.69 15.74 -17.94
N LYS A 142 17.69 15.77 -18.83
CA LYS A 142 17.86 16.22 -20.22
C LYS A 142 18.20 17.71 -20.31
N ALA A 143 17.59 18.56 -19.48
CA ALA A 143 17.89 19.98 -19.44
C ALA A 143 19.34 20.24 -18.97
N LEU A 144 19.73 19.63 -17.85
CA LEU A 144 21.10 19.72 -17.33
C LEU A 144 22.16 19.24 -18.34
N ARG A 145 21.86 18.19 -19.11
CA ARG A 145 22.75 17.67 -20.16
C ARG A 145 22.84 18.56 -21.41
N LYS A 146 21.85 19.44 -21.63
CA LYS A 146 21.89 20.46 -22.68
C LYS A 146 22.65 21.69 -22.25
N GLU A 147 22.57 22.06 -20.97
CA GLU A 147 23.32 23.19 -20.39
C GLU A 147 24.82 22.88 -20.22
N SER A 148 25.21 21.61 -20.11
CA SER A 148 26.61 21.19 -20.04
C SER A 148 27.28 20.97 -21.42
N LYS A 149 26.61 21.32 -22.52
CA LYS A 149 27.12 21.24 -23.90
C LYS A 149 27.24 22.65 -24.47
#